data_AF-A0A0F9E7C9-F1
#
_entry.id   AF-A0A0F9E7C9-F1
#
_cell.length_a   1.000
_cell.length_b   1.000
_cell.length_c   1.000
_cell.angle_alpha   90.00
_cell.angle_beta   90.00
_cell.angle_gamma   90.00
#
_symmetry.space_group_name_H-M   'P 1'
#
loop_
_entity.id
_entity.type
_entity.pdbx_description
1 polymer ?
#
loop_
_entity_poly.entity_id
_entity_poly.type
_entity_poly.pdbx_seq_one_letter_code
_entity_poly.pdbx_strand_id
1 'polypeptide(L)'
;MTIPAIVTESTVSVMLEGQMRVLEMTHPNYDKVRNALKTGASETEILSLIDIATAVEDFGEGRVTVEHGVVLYDGNPLHNTMTDRIISMMSEGFNISPMLMFLENLMENPDFRAVNELYGFLEATDLPITANGCFRAYKMVTTDYKDHHSGKFDNSIGAVVEMPRNQVNPDKATTCADGLHFCSQGYLGFYGASGRTVIVEINPRDVVAIPVDYNNAKG
;
A
#
# COMPACT_ATOMS: atom_id res chain seq x y z
N MET A 1 5.32 -16.06 33.52
CA MET A 1 4.52 -17.29 33.66
C MET A 1 4.62 -18.04 32.35
N THR A 2 4.76 -19.36 32.39
CA THR A 2 4.85 -20.18 31.17
C THR A 2 3.43 -20.46 30.67
N ILE A 3 3.17 -20.14 29.40
CA ILE A 3 1.86 -20.33 28.79
C ILE A 3 1.61 -21.84 28.62
N PRO A 4 0.51 -22.41 29.14
CA PRO A 4 0.22 -23.83 28.98
C PRO A 4 -0.06 -24.17 27.51
N ALA A 5 0.73 -25.08 26.92
CA ALA A 5 0.57 -25.48 25.53
C ALA A 5 0.96 -26.95 25.28
N ILE A 6 0.33 -27.57 24.29
CA ILE A 6 0.72 -28.84 23.67
C ILE A 6 1.05 -28.54 22.20
N VAL A 7 2.25 -28.90 21.76
CA VAL A 7 2.72 -28.67 20.38
C VAL A 7 3.05 -30.02 19.75
N THR A 8 2.42 -30.33 18.63
CA THR A 8 2.72 -31.51 17.80
C THR A 8 3.32 -31.07 16.45
N GLU A 9 3.48 -32.01 15.51
CA GLU A 9 3.85 -31.65 14.14
C GLU A 9 2.70 -30.98 13.39
N SER A 10 1.46 -31.39 13.64
CA SER A 10 0.28 -30.95 12.90
C SER A 10 -0.62 -29.96 13.65
N THR A 11 -0.45 -29.80 14.97
CA THR A 11 -1.32 -28.94 15.80
C THR A 11 -0.60 -28.24 16.95
N VAL A 12 -1.11 -27.06 17.32
CA VAL A 12 -0.75 -26.34 18.55
C VAL A 12 -2.03 -26.09 19.35
N SER A 13 -2.12 -26.64 20.55
CA SER A 13 -3.18 -26.31 21.52
C SER A 13 -2.60 -25.43 22.62
N VAL A 14 -3.16 -24.25 22.84
CA VAL A 14 -2.63 -23.25 23.79
C VAL A 14 -3.76 -22.67 24.65
N MET A 15 -3.51 -22.45 25.94
CA MET A 15 -4.44 -21.79 26.86
C MET A 15 -4.09 -20.31 26.96
N LEU A 16 -4.97 -19.44 26.48
CA LEU A 16 -4.81 -17.98 26.49
C LEU A 16 -6.09 -17.34 27.04
N GLU A 17 -5.96 -16.39 27.96
CA GLU A 17 -7.05 -15.68 28.64
C GLU A 17 -8.08 -16.64 29.29
N GLY A 18 -7.63 -17.83 29.69
CA GLY A 18 -8.49 -18.88 30.25
C GLY A 18 -9.28 -19.68 29.21
N GLN A 19 -9.04 -19.47 27.91
CA GLN A 19 -9.66 -20.20 26.81
C GLN A 19 -8.63 -21.07 26.07
N MET A 20 -9.00 -22.33 25.82
CA MET A 20 -8.20 -23.22 24.97
C MET A 20 -8.43 -22.86 23.50
N ARG A 21 -7.33 -22.61 22.78
CA ARG A 21 -7.29 -22.37 21.35
C ARG A 21 -6.47 -23.46 20.66
N VAL A 22 -6.97 -23.96 19.53
CA VAL A 22 -6.33 -25.03 18.77
C VAL A 22 -6.03 -24.52 17.37
N LEU A 23 -4.78 -24.65 16.94
CA LEU A 23 -4.30 -24.28 15.63
C LEU A 23 -3.85 -25.54 14.90
N GLU A 24 -4.23 -25.66 13.63
CA GLU A 24 -3.70 -26.68 12.71
C GLU A 24 -2.48 -26.16 11.96
N MET A 25 -1.67 -27.07 11.40
CA MET A 25 -0.47 -26.72 10.61
C MET A 25 -0.74 -25.88 9.37
N THR A 26 -1.99 -25.86 8.91
CA THR A 26 -2.48 -25.04 7.79
C THR A 26 -2.70 -23.58 8.19
N HIS A 27 -2.69 -23.26 9.48
CA HIS A 27 -2.89 -21.90 9.95
C HIS A 27 -1.73 -20.98 9.48
N PRO A 28 -2.02 -19.80 8.89
CA PRO A 28 -0.98 -18.91 8.33
C PRO A 28 0.15 -18.54 9.30
N ASN A 29 -0.17 -18.42 10.59
CA ASN A 29 0.79 -18.12 11.65
C ASN A 29 1.25 -19.35 12.44
N TYR A 30 1.03 -20.58 11.95
CA TYR A 30 1.39 -21.80 12.69
C TYR A 30 2.85 -21.81 13.16
N ASP A 31 3.81 -21.60 12.27
CA ASP A 31 5.23 -21.59 12.62
C ASP A 31 5.63 -20.39 13.49
N LYS A 32 4.95 -19.26 13.33
CA LYS A 32 5.17 -18.07 14.17
C LYS A 32 4.70 -18.30 15.59
N VAL A 33 3.52 -18.89 15.78
CA VAL A 33 2.99 -19.27 17.10
C VAL A 33 3.90 -20.31 17.77
N ARG A 34 4.39 -21.31 17.03
CA ARG A 34 5.36 -22.29 17.55
C ARG A 34 6.66 -21.62 18.00
N ASN A 35 7.18 -20.69 17.21
CA ASN A 35 8.40 -19.96 17.57
C ASN A 35 8.19 -19.01 18.76
N ALA A 36 7.06 -18.30 18.82
CA ALA A 36 6.71 -17.42 19.94
C ALA A 36 6.59 -18.20 21.26
N LEU A 37 6.01 -19.40 21.23
CA LEU A 37 5.98 -20.31 22.37
C LEU A 37 7.40 -20.75 22.80
N LYS A 38 8.30 -21.03 21.84
CA LYS A 38 9.69 -21.41 22.13
C LYS A 38 10.50 -20.26 22.73
N THR A 39 10.29 -19.03 22.28
CA THR A 39 11.04 -17.84 22.73
C THR A 39 10.46 -17.20 23.99
N GLY A 40 9.31 -17.68 24.48
CA GLY A 40 8.68 -17.18 25.69
C GLY A 40 7.99 -15.83 25.50
N ALA A 41 7.38 -15.61 24.33
CA ALA A 41 6.55 -14.42 24.07
C ALA A 41 5.38 -14.31 25.07
N SER A 42 4.86 -13.10 25.24
CA SER A 42 3.73 -12.83 26.12
C SER A 42 2.43 -13.43 25.59
N GLU A 43 1.48 -13.63 26.51
CA GLU A 43 0.15 -14.16 26.20
C GLU A 43 -0.58 -13.31 25.15
N THR A 44 -0.45 -11.98 25.25
CA THR A 44 -1.01 -11.01 24.30
C THR A 44 -0.38 -11.10 22.91
N GLU A 45 0.94 -11.32 22.81
CA GLU A 45 1.62 -11.49 21.52
C GLU A 45 1.18 -12.79 20.83
N ILE A 46 1.06 -13.89 21.58
CA ILE A 46 0.61 -15.17 21.03
C ILE A 46 -0.87 -15.09 20.63
N LEU A 47 -1.71 -14.47 21.46
CA LEU A 47 -3.12 -14.25 21.13
C LEU A 47 -3.27 -13.44 19.86
N SER A 48 -2.50 -12.34 19.72
CA SER A 48 -2.46 -11.55 18.49
C SER A 48 -2.09 -12.38 17.27
N LEU A 49 -1.06 -13.23 17.34
CA LEU A 49 -0.68 -14.11 16.21
C LEU A 49 -1.77 -15.10 15.81
N ILE A 50 -2.54 -15.60 16.78
CA ILE A 50 -3.66 -16.52 16.54
C ILE A 50 -4.84 -15.75 15.92
N ASP A 51 -5.20 -14.60 16.50
CA ASP A 51 -6.31 -13.79 16.03
C ASP A 51 -6.03 -13.17 14.65
N ILE A 52 -4.79 -12.77 14.35
CA ILE A 52 -4.35 -12.23 13.04
C ILE A 52 -4.63 -13.21 11.89
N ALA A 53 -4.43 -14.51 12.14
CA ALA A 53 -4.56 -15.54 11.11
C ALA A 53 -5.93 -16.24 11.13
N THR A 54 -6.68 -16.11 12.23
CA THR A 54 -8.13 -16.36 12.25
C THR A 54 -8.89 -15.23 11.53
N ALA A 55 -8.34 -14.00 11.50
CA ALA A 55 -8.85 -12.86 10.73
C ALA A 55 -8.58 -12.92 9.21
N VAL A 56 -8.07 -14.06 8.69
CA VAL A 56 -8.04 -14.35 7.24
C VAL A 56 -9.39 -14.92 6.75
N GLU A 57 -10.38 -15.02 7.64
CA GLU A 57 -11.79 -15.11 7.30
C GLU A 57 -12.32 -13.69 7.03
N ASP A 58 -12.69 -13.42 5.77
CA ASP A 58 -13.42 -12.25 5.25
C ASP A 58 -13.03 -10.89 5.83
N PHE A 59 -12.01 -10.25 5.23
CA PHE A 59 -11.58 -8.89 5.61
C PHE A 59 -11.91 -7.88 4.50
N GLY A 60 -12.67 -6.84 4.84
CA GLY A 60 -13.04 -5.74 3.95
C GLY A 60 -14.54 -5.45 3.95
N GLU A 61 -14.89 -4.16 3.92
CA GLU A 61 -16.23 -3.69 3.61
C GLU A 61 -16.12 -2.91 2.28
N GLY A 62 -17.11 -3.02 1.39
CA GLY A 62 -17.09 -2.31 0.11
C GLY A 62 -16.74 -3.22 -1.07
N ARG A 63 -16.02 -2.68 -2.07
CA ARG A 63 -15.77 -3.38 -3.34
C ARG A 63 -14.54 -4.29 -3.31
N VAL A 64 -13.64 -4.10 -2.35
CA VAL A 64 -12.45 -4.93 -2.18
C VAL A 64 -12.57 -5.77 -0.91
N THR A 65 -12.54 -7.09 -1.04
CA THR A 65 -12.58 -8.03 0.08
C THR A 65 -11.43 -9.03 0.00
N VAL A 66 -11.10 -9.67 1.12
CA VAL A 66 -10.16 -10.79 1.19
C VAL A 66 -10.91 -11.99 1.74
N GLU A 67 -11.14 -13.01 0.92
CA GLU A 67 -11.85 -14.23 1.29
C GLU A 67 -10.94 -15.44 0.99
N HIS A 68 -10.77 -16.33 1.96
CA HIS A 68 -9.96 -17.55 1.82
C HIS A 68 -8.54 -17.31 1.27
N GLY A 69 -7.91 -16.18 1.63
CA GLY A 69 -6.58 -15.80 1.15
C GLY A 69 -6.54 -15.32 -0.30
N VAL A 70 -7.70 -15.01 -0.90
CA VAL A 70 -7.83 -14.41 -2.23
C VAL A 70 -8.37 -13.00 -2.08
N VAL A 71 -7.77 -12.03 -2.78
CA VAL A 71 -8.31 -10.67 -2.86
C VAL A 71 -9.37 -10.63 -3.97
N LEU A 72 -10.54 -10.08 -3.68
CA LEU A 72 -11.64 -9.94 -4.62
C LEU A 72 -11.94 -8.47 -4.88
N TYR A 73 -12.36 -8.16 -6.10
CA TYR A 73 -12.93 -6.88 -6.48
C TYR A 73 -14.32 -7.09 -7.09
N ASP A 74 -15.35 -6.48 -6.51
CA ASP A 74 -16.76 -6.74 -6.82
C ASP A 74 -17.10 -8.25 -6.88
N GLY A 75 -16.55 -9.02 -5.93
CA GLY A 75 -16.73 -10.48 -5.85
C GLY A 75 -15.96 -11.31 -6.89
N ASN A 76 -15.13 -10.68 -7.73
CA ASN A 76 -14.28 -11.38 -8.70
C ASN A 76 -12.84 -11.49 -8.17
N PRO A 77 -12.19 -12.66 -8.24
CA PRO A 77 -10.78 -12.80 -7.88
C PRO A 77 -9.89 -11.83 -8.67
N LEU A 78 -9.05 -11.11 -7.94
CA LEU A 78 -8.04 -10.23 -8.50
C LEU A 78 -6.66 -10.82 -8.21
N HIS A 79 -5.83 -10.89 -9.25
CA HIS A 79 -4.47 -11.43 -9.15
C HIS A 79 -3.49 -10.47 -9.80
N ASN A 80 -2.66 -9.83 -8.99
CA ASN A 80 -1.52 -9.02 -9.41
C ASN A 80 -0.49 -8.91 -8.26
N THR A 81 0.63 -8.23 -8.52
CA THR A 81 1.69 -8.05 -7.51
C THR A 81 1.19 -7.37 -6.22
N MET A 82 0.19 -6.48 -6.32
CA MET A 82 -0.37 -5.81 -5.16
C MET A 82 -1.21 -6.76 -4.30
N THR A 83 -2.01 -7.63 -4.90
CA THR A 83 -2.81 -8.62 -4.16
C THR A 83 -1.91 -9.61 -3.42
N ASP A 84 -0.82 -10.05 -4.05
CA ASP A 84 0.17 -10.91 -3.41
C ASP A 84 0.82 -10.22 -2.20
N ARG A 85 1.11 -8.92 -2.32
CA ARG A 85 1.63 -8.12 -1.20
C ARG A 85 0.61 -8.00 -0.07
N ILE A 86 -0.66 -7.76 -0.37
CA ILE A 86 -1.74 -7.68 0.63
C ILE A 86 -1.79 -8.97 1.44
N ILE A 87 -1.80 -10.13 0.78
CA ILE A 87 -1.82 -11.44 1.45
C ILE A 87 -0.55 -11.65 2.28
N SER A 88 0.63 -11.27 1.77
CA SER A 88 1.89 -11.34 2.54
C SER A 88 1.81 -10.48 3.80
N MET A 89 1.41 -9.22 3.67
CA MET A 89 1.27 -8.27 4.79
C MET A 89 0.28 -8.77 5.83
N MET A 90 -0.84 -9.35 5.39
CA MET A 90 -1.85 -9.96 6.25
C MET A 90 -1.27 -11.16 7.00
N SER A 91 -0.57 -12.06 6.30
CA SER A 91 0.11 -13.21 6.91
C SER A 91 1.19 -12.77 7.91
N GLU A 92 1.79 -11.60 7.70
CA GLU A 92 2.80 -10.98 8.56
C GLU A 92 2.22 -10.22 9.77
N GLY A 93 0.90 -10.04 9.84
CA GLY A 93 0.24 -9.32 10.93
C GLY A 93 0.23 -7.80 10.78
N PHE A 94 0.50 -7.28 9.58
CA PHE A 94 0.33 -5.86 9.30
C PHE A 94 -1.14 -5.50 9.12
N ASN A 95 -1.49 -4.26 9.48
CA ASN A 95 -2.79 -3.69 9.12
C ASN A 95 -2.85 -3.45 7.61
N ILE A 96 -3.68 -4.22 6.91
CA ILE A 96 -3.86 -4.13 5.45
C ILE A 96 -4.94 -3.13 5.01
N SER A 97 -5.68 -2.52 5.93
CA SER A 97 -6.77 -1.58 5.59
C SER A 97 -6.33 -0.46 4.62
N PRO A 98 -5.15 0.18 4.78
CA PRO A 98 -4.66 1.17 3.81
C PRO A 98 -4.46 0.61 2.40
N MET A 99 -4.01 -0.65 2.30
CA MET A 99 -3.78 -1.32 1.02
C MET A 99 -5.10 -1.64 0.31
N LEU A 100 -6.13 -2.07 1.05
CA LEU A 100 -7.44 -2.33 0.47
C LEU A 100 -8.11 -1.04 -0.03
N MET A 101 -8.04 0.03 0.76
CA MET A 101 -8.54 1.34 0.36
C MET A 101 -7.78 1.89 -0.86
N PHE A 102 -6.46 1.68 -0.93
CA PHE A 102 -5.68 2.04 -2.11
C PHE A 102 -6.11 1.25 -3.34
N LEU A 103 -6.32 -0.07 -3.18
CA LEU A 103 -6.76 -0.91 -4.28
C LEU A 103 -8.15 -0.50 -4.77
N GLU A 104 -9.08 -0.17 -3.86
CA GLU A 104 -10.40 0.31 -4.22
C GLU A 104 -10.32 1.62 -5.03
N ASN A 105 -9.57 2.60 -4.53
CA ASN A 105 -9.32 3.84 -5.27
C ASN A 105 -8.62 3.58 -6.63
N LEU A 106 -7.63 2.68 -6.67
CA LEU A 106 -6.90 2.36 -7.89
C LEU A 106 -7.83 1.77 -8.96
N MET A 107 -8.74 0.89 -8.56
CA MET A 107 -9.69 0.26 -9.48
C MET A 107 -10.77 1.25 -9.99
N GLU A 108 -10.92 2.44 -9.39
CA GLU A 108 -11.71 3.53 -9.96
C GLU A 108 -10.97 4.29 -11.08
N ASN A 109 -9.66 4.06 -11.28
CA ASN A 109 -8.91 4.73 -12.33
C ASN A 109 -9.39 4.27 -13.72
N PRO A 110 -9.80 5.20 -14.61
CA PRO A 110 -10.27 4.84 -15.95
C PRO A 110 -9.14 4.38 -16.89
N ASP A 111 -7.87 4.62 -16.58
CA ASP A 111 -6.73 4.17 -17.39
C ASP A 111 -6.21 2.81 -16.92
N PHE A 112 -6.46 1.78 -17.73
CA PHE A 112 -5.99 0.42 -17.50
C PHE A 112 -4.47 0.32 -17.26
N ARG A 113 -3.66 1.16 -17.91
CA ARG A 113 -2.20 1.15 -17.71
C ARG A 113 -1.85 1.69 -16.34
N ALA A 114 -2.48 2.78 -15.90
CA ALA A 114 -2.28 3.32 -14.56
C ALA A 114 -2.61 2.29 -13.47
N VAL A 115 -3.71 1.54 -13.64
CA VAL A 115 -4.09 0.42 -12.75
C VAL A 115 -2.99 -0.64 -12.64
N ASN A 116 -2.32 -0.99 -13.75
CA ASN A 116 -1.31 -2.05 -13.77
C ASN A 116 0.10 -1.57 -13.41
N GLU A 117 0.44 -0.30 -13.63
CA GLU A 117 1.81 0.20 -13.50
C GLU A 117 2.08 0.94 -12.17
N LEU A 118 1.06 1.59 -11.58
CA LEU A 118 1.26 2.49 -10.44
C LEU A 118 1.83 1.78 -9.20
N TYR A 119 1.30 0.62 -8.83
CA TYR A 119 1.75 -0.06 -7.61
C TYR A 119 3.24 -0.44 -7.68
N GLY A 120 3.69 -0.97 -8.83
CA GLY A 120 5.10 -1.29 -9.07
C GLY A 120 6.01 -0.06 -9.01
N PHE A 121 5.52 1.11 -9.45
CA PHE A 121 6.24 2.37 -9.28
C PHE A 121 6.39 2.76 -7.81
N LEU A 122 5.32 2.69 -7.01
CA LEU A 122 5.38 3.03 -5.59
C LEU A 122 6.35 2.11 -4.82
N GLU A 123 6.28 0.80 -5.11
CA GLU A 123 7.16 -0.19 -4.51
C GLU A 123 8.64 0.04 -4.88
N ALA A 124 8.92 0.37 -6.15
CA ALA A 124 10.28 0.67 -6.60
C ALA A 124 10.85 1.99 -6.06
N THR A 125 10.00 2.87 -5.51
CA THR A 125 10.37 4.22 -5.08
C THR A 125 10.15 4.50 -3.59
N ASP A 126 9.80 3.47 -2.81
CA ASP A 126 9.53 3.54 -1.38
C ASP A 126 8.46 4.61 -1.01
N LEU A 127 7.47 4.82 -1.88
CA LEU A 127 6.42 5.81 -1.66
C LEU A 127 5.27 5.24 -0.80
N PRO A 128 4.95 5.85 0.35
CA PRO A 128 4.02 5.25 1.30
C PRO A 128 2.56 5.47 0.91
N ILE A 129 1.75 4.43 1.10
CA ILE A 129 0.29 4.46 1.01
C ILE A 129 -0.29 5.00 2.32
N THR A 130 -1.31 5.85 2.23
CA THR A 130 -1.96 6.50 3.36
C THR A 130 -3.23 5.77 3.79
N ALA A 131 -3.72 6.06 5.00
CA ALA A 131 -4.89 5.38 5.56
C ALA A 131 -6.18 5.55 4.74
N ASN A 132 -6.30 6.62 3.96
CA ASN A 132 -7.41 6.89 3.04
C ASN A 132 -7.18 6.33 1.62
N GLY A 133 -6.20 5.44 1.43
CA GLY A 133 -5.92 4.80 0.15
C GLY A 133 -5.34 5.72 -0.92
N CYS A 134 -4.75 6.85 -0.51
CA CYS A 134 -3.90 7.67 -1.35
C CYS A 134 -2.44 7.23 -1.20
N PHE A 135 -1.52 7.91 -1.87
CA PHE A 135 -0.09 7.78 -1.61
C PHE A 135 0.57 9.14 -1.48
N ARG A 136 1.71 9.18 -0.78
CA ARG A 136 2.53 10.40 -0.68
C ARG A 136 3.69 10.35 -1.64
N ALA A 137 3.94 11.47 -2.28
CA ALA A 137 5.08 11.69 -3.16
C ALA A 137 5.66 13.08 -2.93
N TYR A 138 6.66 13.46 -3.72
CA TYR A 138 7.34 14.74 -3.62
C TYR A 138 7.12 15.58 -4.87
N LYS A 139 7.13 16.89 -4.70
CA LYS A 139 7.12 17.86 -5.81
C LYS A 139 8.06 19.00 -5.48
N MET A 140 8.88 19.40 -6.45
CA MET A 140 9.64 20.64 -6.35
C MET A 140 8.83 21.80 -6.94
N VAL A 141 8.82 22.91 -6.22
CA VAL A 141 8.08 24.12 -6.54
C VAL A 141 9.00 25.33 -6.34
N THR A 142 8.66 26.46 -6.94
CA THR A 142 9.40 27.71 -6.75
C THR A 142 9.30 28.21 -5.30
N THR A 143 10.08 29.24 -4.95
CA THR A 143 10.09 29.80 -3.58
C THR A 143 8.75 30.42 -3.16
N ASP A 144 7.90 30.78 -4.13
CA ASP A 144 6.51 31.24 -4.02
C ASP A 144 5.47 30.13 -4.30
N TYR A 145 5.88 28.85 -4.21
CA TYR A 145 5.02 27.67 -4.34
C TYR A 145 4.39 27.43 -5.73
N LYS A 146 4.90 28.04 -6.80
CA LYS A 146 4.43 27.76 -8.17
C LYS A 146 5.13 26.55 -8.78
N ASP A 147 4.50 25.92 -9.77
CA ASP A 147 5.14 24.88 -10.56
C ASP A 147 6.26 25.46 -11.45
N HIS A 148 7.37 24.74 -11.60
CA HIS A 148 8.51 25.23 -12.38
C HIS A 148 8.26 25.35 -13.89
N HIS A 149 7.34 24.55 -14.44
CA HIS A 149 7.14 24.48 -15.89
C HIS A 149 6.31 25.64 -16.42
N SER A 150 5.14 25.89 -15.82
CA SER A 150 4.20 26.91 -16.28
C SER A 150 4.18 28.17 -15.40
N GLY A 151 4.57 28.05 -14.12
CA GLY A 151 4.43 29.12 -13.12
C GLY A 151 2.97 29.47 -12.77
N LYS A 152 2.00 28.63 -13.16
CA LYS A 152 0.55 28.93 -13.05
C LYS A 152 -0.09 28.22 -11.86
N PHE A 153 0.32 27.01 -11.55
CA PHE A 153 -0.30 26.19 -10.52
C PHE A 153 0.27 26.54 -9.15
N ASP A 154 -0.63 26.87 -8.21
CA ASP A 154 -0.27 27.15 -6.82
C ASP A 154 -0.22 25.85 -6.00
N ASN A 155 0.96 25.52 -5.48
CA ASN A 155 1.21 24.31 -4.69
C ASN A 155 1.51 24.69 -3.22
N SER A 156 0.93 25.79 -2.74
CA SER A 156 1.01 26.20 -1.33
C SER A 156 0.50 25.09 -0.41
N ILE A 157 1.04 25.02 0.81
CA ILE A 157 0.62 23.99 1.78
C ILE A 157 -0.88 24.09 2.06
N GLY A 158 -1.58 22.96 1.89
CA GLY A 158 -3.04 22.87 2.02
C GLY A 158 -3.82 23.20 0.75
N ALA A 159 -3.16 23.61 -0.35
CA ALA A 159 -3.82 23.80 -1.62
C ALA A 159 -4.18 22.45 -2.27
N VAL A 160 -5.36 22.41 -2.90
CA VAL A 160 -5.75 21.34 -3.81
C VAL A 160 -5.47 21.82 -5.22
N VAL A 161 -4.69 21.04 -5.98
CA VAL A 161 -4.25 21.38 -7.33
C VAL A 161 -4.84 20.37 -8.30
N GLU A 162 -5.63 20.84 -9.25
CA GLU A 162 -6.38 19.98 -10.17
C GLU A 162 -6.11 20.37 -11.62
N MET A 163 -6.14 19.38 -12.49
CA MET A 163 -6.06 19.52 -13.93
C MET A 163 -7.05 18.55 -14.57
N PRO A 164 -7.88 18.98 -15.53
CA PRO A 164 -8.77 18.06 -16.23
C PRO A 164 -7.97 16.92 -16.89
N ARG A 165 -8.35 15.67 -16.66
CA ARG A 165 -7.64 14.47 -17.17
C ARG A 165 -7.42 14.52 -18.69
N ASN A 166 -8.36 15.10 -19.45
CA ASN A 166 -8.25 15.27 -20.90
C ASN A 166 -7.27 16.37 -21.36
N GLN A 167 -6.65 17.08 -20.42
CA GLN A 167 -5.56 18.03 -20.64
C GLN A 167 -4.20 17.47 -20.19
N VAL A 168 -4.15 16.22 -19.74
CA VAL A 168 -2.92 15.52 -19.34
C VAL A 168 -2.49 14.60 -20.48
N ASN A 169 -1.21 14.60 -20.83
CA ASN A 169 -0.70 13.71 -21.87
C ASN A 169 -0.59 12.26 -21.34
N PRO A 170 -1.31 11.28 -21.91
CA PRO A 170 -1.27 9.89 -21.46
C PRO A 170 -0.15 9.06 -22.11
N ASP A 171 0.68 9.66 -22.95
CA ASP A 171 1.82 8.99 -23.58
C ASP A 171 3.04 8.95 -22.64
N LYS A 172 3.29 7.77 -22.09
CA LYS A 172 4.42 7.50 -21.18
C LYS A 172 5.81 7.62 -21.84
N ALA A 173 5.89 7.67 -23.17
CA ALA A 173 7.14 7.93 -23.89
C ALA A 173 7.48 9.44 -23.94
N THR A 174 6.50 10.32 -23.73
CA THR A 174 6.71 11.76 -23.69
C THR A 174 7.05 12.19 -22.26
N THR A 175 8.33 12.43 -21.98
CA THR A 175 8.78 12.86 -20.65
C THR A 175 8.46 14.35 -20.41
N CYS A 176 8.11 14.68 -19.16
CA CYS A 176 7.76 16.04 -18.74
C CYS A 176 6.64 16.69 -19.57
N ALA A 177 5.70 15.88 -20.07
CA ALA A 177 4.54 16.33 -20.81
C ALA A 177 3.53 17.07 -19.93
N ASP A 178 2.51 17.68 -20.54
CA ASP A 178 1.45 18.38 -19.82
C ASP A 178 0.81 17.49 -18.75
N GLY A 179 0.86 17.94 -17.50
CA GLY A 179 0.37 17.22 -16.33
C GLY A 179 0.85 17.79 -15.00
N LEU A 180 0.22 17.33 -13.92
CA LEU A 180 0.68 17.61 -12.56
C LEU A 180 1.70 16.55 -12.13
N HIS A 181 2.97 16.91 -12.14
CA HIS A 181 4.05 15.96 -11.82
C HIS A 181 4.30 15.76 -10.32
N PHE A 182 4.73 14.55 -9.99
CA PHE A 182 5.27 14.13 -8.70
C PHE A 182 6.53 13.26 -8.89
N CYS A 183 7.27 13.00 -7.83
CA CYS A 183 8.47 12.20 -7.89
C CYS A 183 8.79 11.48 -6.58
N SER A 184 9.69 10.51 -6.65
CA SER A 184 10.31 9.88 -5.48
C SER A 184 11.26 10.84 -4.78
N GLN A 185 11.62 10.51 -3.53
CA GLN A 185 12.62 11.28 -2.80
C GLN A 185 13.98 11.28 -3.52
N GLY A 186 14.37 10.14 -4.11
CA GLY A 186 15.64 9.98 -4.83
C GLY A 186 15.75 10.89 -6.07
N TYR A 187 14.61 11.28 -6.66
CA TYR A 187 14.59 12.17 -7.82
C TYR A 187 14.82 13.66 -7.48
N LEU A 188 14.64 14.06 -6.23
CA LEU A 188 14.75 15.47 -5.84
C LEU A 188 16.15 16.06 -6.06
N GLY A 189 17.19 15.22 -6.04
CA GLY A 189 18.58 15.65 -6.23
C GLY A 189 18.87 16.29 -7.60
N PHE A 190 18.01 16.07 -8.61
CA PHE A 190 18.23 16.57 -9.97
C PHE A 190 17.89 18.05 -10.18
N TYR A 191 17.10 18.68 -9.30
CA TYR A 191 16.59 20.04 -9.53
C TYR A 191 17.41 21.16 -8.85
N GLY A 192 18.50 20.85 -8.16
CA GLY A 192 19.36 21.85 -7.52
C GLY A 192 18.68 22.64 -6.39
N ALA A 193 19.39 23.62 -5.81
CA ALA A 193 18.97 24.33 -4.61
C ALA A 193 17.91 25.44 -4.83
N SER A 194 17.30 25.53 -6.01
CA SER A 194 16.40 26.64 -6.37
C SER A 194 14.93 26.24 -6.23
N GLY A 195 14.38 26.31 -5.01
CA GLY A 195 12.95 26.08 -4.79
C GLY A 195 12.62 25.58 -3.38
N ARG A 196 11.43 25.01 -3.26
CA ARG A 196 10.94 24.28 -2.09
C ARG A 196 10.54 22.87 -2.51
N THR A 197 10.67 21.92 -1.60
CA THR A 197 10.08 20.60 -1.75
C THR A 197 8.80 20.55 -0.93
N VAL A 198 7.71 20.12 -1.56
CA VAL A 198 6.45 19.83 -0.89
C VAL A 198 6.14 18.34 -0.98
N ILE A 199 5.45 17.82 0.04
CA ILE A 199 4.84 16.49 0.00
C ILE A 199 3.45 16.66 -0.60
N VAL A 200 3.14 15.84 -1.60
CA VAL A 200 1.82 15.78 -2.21
C VAL A 200 1.15 14.48 -1.82
N GLU A 201 -0.16 14.53 -1.57
CA GLU A 201 -1.00 13.35 -1.42
C GLU A 201 -1.81 13.17 -2.70
N ILE A 202 -1.77 11.99 -3.30
CA ILE A 202 -2.34 11.71 -4.61
C ILE A 202 -3.26 10.51 -4.49
N ASN A 203 -4.49 10.64 -5.00
CA ASN A 203 -5.39 9.51 -5.10
C ASN A 203 -5.01 8.68 -6.35
N PRO A 204 -4.84 7.35 -6.23
CA PRO A 204 -4.46 6.51 -7.37
C PRO A 204 -5.49 6.53 -8.51
N ARG A 205 -6.75 6.93 -8.28
CA ARG A 205 -7.76 7.12 -9.35
C ARG A 205 -7.48 8.28 -10.29
N ASP A 206 -6.62 9.22 -9.88
CA ASP A 206 -6.30 10.44 -10.62
C ASP A 206 -4.98 10.34 -11.39
N VAL A 207 -4.23 9.23 -11.24
CA VAL A 207 -2.99 9.00 -11.97
C VAL A 207 -3.27 8.74 -13.45
N VAL A 208 -2.53 9.40 -14.34
CA VAL A 208 -2.72 9.29 -15.80
C VAL A 208 -1.63 8.44 -16.45
N ALA A 209 -0.36 8.68 -16.12
CA ALA A 209 0.76 7.97 -16.71
C ALA A 209 1.91 7.84 -15.71
N ILE A 210 2.62 6.71 -15.78
CA ILE A 210 3.94 6.53 -15.17
C ILE A 210 4.95 6.49 -16.33
N PRO A 211 5.75 7.56 -16.54
CA PRO A 211 6.73 7.63 -17.62
C PRO A 211 7.75 6.49 -17.55
N VAL A 212 8.22 6.04 -18.72
CA VAL A 212 9.24 4.98 -18.84
C VAL A 212 10.64 5.48 -18.43
N ASP A 213 10.85 6.80 -18.42
CA ASP A 213 12.16 7.40 -18.21
C ASP A 213 12.42 7.80 -16.74
N TYR A 214 13.71 7.91 -16.39
CA TYR A 214 14.24 8.22 -15.04
C TYR A 214 14.18 7.10 -14.00
N ASN A 215 14.45 5.84 -14.38
CA ASN A 215 14.54 4.74 -13.41
C ASN A 215 13.25 4.57 -12.56
N ASN A 216 12.08 4.91 -13.13
CA ASN A 216 10.79 4.94 -12.45
C ASN A 216 10.73 5.90 -11.25
N ALA A 217 11.38 7.07 -11.31
CA ALA A 217 11.45 7.99 -10.16
C ALA A 217 10.54 9.23 -10.27
N LYS A 218 9.82 9.41 -11.39
CA LYS A 218 8.91 10.54 -11.64
C LYS A 218 7.59 10.05 -12.26
N GLY A 219 6.48 10.68 -11.87
CA GLY A 219 5.13 10.50 -12.41
C GLY A 219 4.46 11.82 -12.78
#